data_AF-A0A6L7LTP0-F1
#
_entry.id   AF-A0A6L7LTP0-F1
#
_cell.length_a   1.000
_cell.length_b   1.000
_cell.length_c   1.000
_cell.angle_alpha   90.00
_cell.angle_beta   90.00
_cell.angle_gamma   90.00
#
_symmetry.space_group_name_H-M   'P 1'
#
loop_
_entity.id
_entity.type
_entity.pdbx_description
1 polymer ?
#
loop_
_entity_poly.entity_id
_entity_poly.type
_entity_poly.pdbx_seq_one_letter_code
_entity_poly.pdbx_strand_id
1 'polypeptide(L)'
;MKNHRSRSRTKQKFNEKLVLNQWLMSLFGLRHQWEVHKDESSELPFRALSDSIKDSGLEGIDSSNLHRFFHVLRESKLFQSTGCALTQDQLLEFEENIVRHTRQINLTREKPIVWKYFQWLTLLFVEIYLNYFFEKPNEMVSEINVFLDQFNRGNNTDIPPYEISDINKLSLQNATGSGKTLLMHVNFLQFRHYASQNRKESSFTRTILLTPNEDLTKQHLHEFRSSGISADLYLPNRGGTFDVKDGLNHVDVLEITKLGEEQKEKTVATRSFGDQNLLFVDEGHRGMSGKEQGAWFSRRADLCSKGFTFEYSATFEQAVKASTRRSNEVGYAKSVIFDYSYRWFHEDGFGKDYLILNLPEALEESRNVYLTGCLLRLYQHMRLYQENFNEIQ
;
A
#
# COMPACT_ATOMS: atom_id res chain seq x y z
N MET A 1 -9.07 50.49 14.36
CA MET A 1 -9.05 49.44 13.31
C MET A 1 -7.87 48.53 13.59
N LYS A 2 -8.09 47.33 14.13
CA LYS A 2 -7.03 46.36 14.43
C LYS A 2 -6.73 45.57 13.15
N ASN A 3 -5.51 45.71 12.62
CA ASN A 3 -5.01 44.96 11.48
C ASN A 3 -5.11 43.45 11.75
N HIS A 4 -5.94 42.75 10.97
CA HIS A 4 -5.85 41.30 10.83
C HIS A 4 -4.52 40.97 10.15
N ARG A 5 -3.54 40.51 10.93
CA ARG A 5 -2.41 39.74 10.40
C ARG A 5 -3.00 38.50 9.75
N SER A 6 -2.90 38.40 8.42
CA SER A 6 -3.17 37.14 7.73
C SER A 6 -2.22 36.09 8.32
N ARG A 7 -2.78 35.02 8.88
CA ARG A 7 -1.98 33.83 9.23
C ARG A 7 -1.36 33.35 7.92
N SER A 8 -0.04 33.45 7.83
CA SER A 8 0.76 32.80 6.79
C SER A 8 0.30 31.35 6.66
N ARG A 9 -0.18 30.96 5.48
CA ARG A 9 -0.54 29.57 5.14
C ARG A 9 0.75 28.74 5.15
N THR A 10 1.11 28.15 6.27
CA THR A 10 2.17 27.13 6.30
C THR A 10 1.74 25.99 5.39
N LYS A 11 2.53 25.71 4.35
CA LYS A 11 2.23 24.66 3.38
C LYS A 11 2.40 23.30 4.06
N GLN A 12 1.30 22.66 4.43
CA GLN A 12 1.30 21.32 5.04
C GLN A 12 2.01 20.29 4.16
N LYS A 13 2.65 19.31 4.81
CA LYS A 13 3.34 18.21 4.13
C LYS A 13 2.30 17.25 3.52
N PHE A 14 2.72 16.44 2.55
CA PHE A 14 1.81 15.54 1.83
C PHE A 14 1.26 14.42 2.73
N ASN A 15 2.10 13.83 3.58
CA ASN A 15 1.72 12.79 4.55
C ASN A 15 0.67 13.28 5.57
N GLU A 16 0.60 14.59 5.83
CA GLU A 16 -0.42 15.19 6.69
C GLU A 16 -1.78 15.32 6.00
N LYS A 17 -1.84 15.15 4.67
CA LYS A 17 -3.06 15.31 3.85
C LYS A 17 -3.76 14.00 3.52
N LEU A 18 -3.31 12.87 4.05
CA LEU A 18 -3.84 11.55 3.73
C LEU A 18 -5.19 11.32 4.42
N VAL A 19 -6.27 11.79 3.79
CA VAL A 19 -7.62 11.80 4.37
C VAL A 19 -8.11 10.38 4.63
N LEU A 20 -7.94 9.46 3.68
CA LEU A 20 -8.42 8.09 3.82
C LEU A 20 -7.72 7.35 4.95
N ASN A 21 -6.38 7.42 5.00
CA ASN A 21 -5.58 6.84 6.07
C ASN A 21 -6.01 7.36 7.44
N GLN A 22 -6.18 8.67 7.58
CA GLN A 22 -6.61 9.28 8.83
C GLN A 22 -8.04 8.86 9.19
N TRP A 23 -8.99 8.89 8.26
CA TRP A 23 -10.35 8.42 8.50
C TRP A 23 -10.37 6.98 9.02
N LEU A 24 -9.61 6.06 8.42
CA LEU A 24 -9.49 4.68 8.93
C LEU A 24 -8.92 4.62 10.34
N MET A 25 -7.88 5.39 10.66
CA MET A 25 -7.37 5.49 12.03
C MET A 25 -8.44 5.99 13.01
N SER A 26 -9.30 6.90 12.58
CA SER A 26 -10.38 7.42 13.41
C SER A 26 -11.42 6.36 13.80
N LEU A 27 -11.57 5.29 13.00
CA LEU A 27 -12.46 4.16 13.32
C LEU A 27 -12.00 3.38 14.55
N PHE A 28 -10.70 3.44 14.91
CA PHE A 28 -10.15 2.87 16.14
C PHE A 28 -10.30 3.81 17.37
N GLY A 29 -11.06 4.90 17.25
CA GLY A 29 -11.26 5.87 18.33
C GLY A 29 -10.11 6.88 18.50
N LEU A 30 -9.13 6.87 17.59
CA LEU A 30 -7.94 7.74 17.67
C LEU A 30 -8.20 9.21 17.30
N ARG A 31 -9.46 9.58 17.03
CA ARG A 31 -9.85 10.93 16.61
C ARG A 31 -9.56 12.01 17.65
N HIS A 32 -9.82 11.74 18.93
CA HIS A 32 -9.63 12.72 20.01
C HIS A 32 -8.15 13.10 20.21
N GLN A 33 -7.24 12.17 19.90
CA GLN A 33 -5.80 12.43 20.01
C GLN A 33 -5.32 13.46 18.98
N TRP A 34 -6.05 13.64 17.87
CA TRP A 34 -5.72 14.66 16.86
C TRP A 34 -6.12 16.07 17.27
N GLU A 35 -7.14 16.22 18.11
CA GLU A 35 -7.63 17.54 18.53
C GLU A 35 -6.80 18.11 19.69
N VAL A 36 -6.36 17.23 20.61
CA VAL A 36 -5.59 17.61 21.79
C VAL A 36 -4.12 17.91 21.46
N HIS A 37 -3.54 17.20 20.51
CA HIS A 37 -2.12 17.28 20.19
C HIS A 37 -1.83 17.99 18.85
N LYS A 38 -2.64 18.97 18.44
CA LYS A 38 -2.42 19.71 17.17
C LYS A 38 -1.06 20.40 17.04
N ASP A 39 -0.38 20.64 18.16
CA ASP A 39 0.97 21.21 18.21
C ASP A 39 2.09 20.14 18.12
N GLU A 40 1.73 18.85 18.14
CA GLU A 40 2.65 17.72 18.04
C GLU A 40 2.46 16.97 16.71
N SER A 41 3.48 16.22 16.30
CA SER A 41 3.60 15.62 14.96
C SER A 41 2.40 14.74 14.58
N SER A 42 2.04 14.74 13.28
CA SER A 42 1.09 13.83 12.62
C SER A 42 1.42 12.33 12.75
N GLU A 43 2.49 11.99 13.46
CA GLU A 43 2.98 10.66 13.79
C GLU A 43 2.27 10.01 14.99
N LEU A 44 1.66 10.84 15.85
CA LEU A 44 0.98 10.38 17.06
C LEU A 44 -0.08 9.30 16.81
N PRO A 45 -0.94 9.37 15.78
CA PRO A 45 -2.00 8.38 15.59
C PRO A 45 -1.46 7.03 15.15
N PHE A 46 -0.47 7.04 14.24
CA PHE A 46 0.18 5.80 13.81
C PHE A 46 0.95 5.16 14.98
N ARG A 47 1.69 5.95 15.76
CA ARG A 47 2.40 5.48 16.96
C ARG A 47 1.44 4.95 18.03
N ALA A 48 0.32 5.63 18.27
CA ALA A 48 -0.70 5.17 19.20
C ALA A 48 -1.27 3.78 18.82
N LEU A 49 -1.39 3.50 17.53
CA LEU A 49 -1.82 2.18 17.04
C LEU A 49 -0.68 1.14 17.09
N SER A 50 0.54 1.54 16.71
CA SER A 50 1.65 0.61 16.46
C SER A 50 2.53 0.31 17.66
N ASP A 51 2.73 1.24 18.59
CA ASP A 51 3.73 1.11 19.65
C ASP A 51 3.48 -0.10 20.57
N SER A 52 2.22 -0.50 20.75
CA SER A 52 1.87 -1.69 21.53
C SER A 52 2.16 -3.02 20.81
N ILE A 53 2.28 -3.01 19.48
CA ILE A 53 2.40 -4.22 18.66
C ILE A 53 3.71 -4.30 17.86
N LYS A 54 4.60 -3.33 17.99
CA LYS A 54 5.89 -3.25 17.28
C LYS A 54 6.90 -4.33 17.68
N ASP A 55 6.76 -4.90 18.86
CA ASP A 55 7.71 -5.89 19.38
C ASP A 55 7.74 -7.13 18.48
N SER A 56 8.94 -7.48 18.00
CA SER A 56 9.19 -8.69 17.22
C SER A 56 8.78 -9.99 17.94
N GLY A 57 8.73 -10.01 19.27
CA GLY A 57 8.23 -11.15 20.06
C GLY A 57 6.73 -11.42 19.87
N LEU A 58 5.99 -10.44 19.33
CA LEU A 58 4.58 -10.58 18.98
C LEU A 58 4.36 -11.09 17.55
N GLU A 59 5.43 -11.35 16.79
CA GLU A 59 5.31 -11.95 15.47
C GLU A 59 4.78 -13.39 15.54
N GLY A 60 4.01 -13.75 14.51
CA GLY A 60 3.45 -15.08 14.36
C GLY A 60 2.12 -15.31 15.05
N ILE A 61 1.72 -16.58 15.03
CA ILE A 61 0.41 -17.06 15.46
C ILE A 61 0.54 -17.75 16.83
N ASP A 62 -0.48 -17.64 17.68
CA ASP A 62 -0.54 -18.26 19.00
C ASP A 62 -1.25 -19.64 18.97
N SER A 63 -1.51 -20.23 20.15
CA SER A 63 -2.25 -21.50 20.26
C SER A 63 -3.72 -21.40 19.81
N SER A 64 -4.27 -20.19 19.80
CA SER A 64 -5.64 -19.89 19.37
C SER A 64 -5.76 -19.76 17.85
N ASN A 65 -4.64 -19.94 17.12
CA ASN A 65 -4.56 -19.77 15.67
C ASN A 65 -4.76 -18.33 15.17
N LEU A 66 -4.56 -17.33 16.04
CA LEU A 66 -4.64 -15.91 15.68
C LEU A 66 -3.27 -15.23 15.87
N HIS A 67 -3.04 -14.10 15.20
CA HIS A 67 -1.82 -13.32 15.37
C HIS A 67 -1.75 -12.73 16.78
N ARG A 68 -0.56 -12.73 17.40
CA ARG A 68 -0.41 -12.13 18.74
C ARG A 68 -0.69 -10.62 18.72
N PHE A 69 -0.42 -9.95 17.60
CA PHE A 69 -0.80 -8.55 17.37
C PHE A 69 -2.31 -8.30 17.59
N PHE A 70 -3.17 -9.22 17.14
CA PHE A 70 -4.61 -9.11 17.31
C PHE A 70 -5.00 -9.10 18.79
N HIS A 71 -4.43 -10.01 19.59
CA HIS A 71 -4.72 -10.09 21.02
C HIS A 71 -4.35 -8.79 21.74
N VAL A 72 -3.15 -8.27 21.49
CA VAL A 72 -2.69 -7.00 22.08
C VAL A 72 -3.58 -5.84 21.65
N LEU A 73 -3.95 -5.78 20.37
CA LEU A 73 -4.80 -4.70 19.86
C LEU A 73 -6.23 -4.78 20.43
N ARG A 74 -6.82 -5.98 20.51
CA ARG A 74 -8.15 -6.23 21.06
C ARG A 74 -8.24 -5.83 22.54
N GLU A 75 -7.20 -6.11 23.31
CA GLU A 75 -7.12 -5.79 24.74
C GLU A 75 -6.69 -4.34 25.02
N SER A 76 -6.29 -3.61 23.98
CA SER A 76 -5.86 -2.22 24.10
C SER A 76 -6.99 -1.30 24.57
N LYS A 77 -6.59 -0.15 25.12
CA LYS A 77 -7.54 0.90 25.54
C LYS A 77 -8.30 1.53 24.35
N LEU A 78 -7.92 1.23 23.11
CA LEU A 78 -8.59 1.75 21.91
C LEU A 78 -10.07 1.34 21.88
N PHE A 79 -10.38 0.07 22.16
CA PHE A 79 -11.76 -0.44 22.20
C PHE A 79 -12.54 -0.03 23.45
N GLN A 80 -11.85 0.53 24.47
CA GLN A 80 -12.48 1.08 25.67
C GLN A 80 -12.74 2.58 25.54
N SER A 81 -12.17 3.23 24.52
CA SER A 81 -12.31 4.66 24.30
C SER A 81 -13.69 5.01 23.73
N THR A 82 -14.29 6.08 24.23
CA THR A 82 -15.51 6.65 23.64
C THR A 82 -15.20 7.15 22.23
N GLY A 83 -15.69 6.46 21.21
CA GLY A 83 -15.52 6.85 19.80
C GLY A 83 -14.88 5.79 18.89
N CYS A 84 -14.55 4.60 19.39
CA CYS A 84 -14.22 3.47 18.50
C CYS A 84 -15.47 3.03 17.73
N ALA A 85 -15.40 3.05 16.40
CA ALA A 85 -16.48 2.61 15.52
C ALA A 85 -16.44 1.09 15.28
N LEU A 86 -15.27 0.47 15.42
CA LEU A 86 -15.06 -0.96 15.22
C LEU A 86 -15.40 -1.75 16.50
N THR A 87 -16.18 -2.81 16.35
CA THR A 87 -16.40 -3.76 17.44
C THR A 87 -15.26 -4.78 17.53
N GLN A 88 -15.12 -5.42 18.69
CA GLN A 88 -14.15 -6.52 18.84
C GLN A 88 -14.50 -7.72 17.96
N ASP A 89 -15.79 -7.97 17.71
CA ASP A 89 -16.24 -9.07 16.86
C ASP A 89 -15.88 -8.82 15.39
N GLN A 90 -16.03 -7.57 14.90
CA GLN A 90 -15.56 -7.19 13.57
C GLN A 90 -14.04 -7.35 13.45
N LEU A 91 -13.28 -6.94 14.47
CA LEU A 91 -11.84 -7.12 14.47
C LEU A 91 -11.45 -8.61 14.40
N LEU A 92 -12.18 -9.48 15.09
CA LEU A 92 -11.97 -10.92 15.06
C LEU A 92 -12.24 -11.50 13.66
N GLU A 93 -13.34 -11.10 13.02
CA GLU A 93 -13.67 -11.53 11.65
C GLU A 93 -12.56 -11.14 10.65
N PHE A 94 -12.07 -9.91 10.72
CA PHE A 94 -10.95 -9.44 9.90
C PHE A 94 -9.67 -10.24 10.16
N GLU A 95 -9.37 -10.54 11.43
CA GLU A 95 -8.21 -11.35 11.79
C GLU A 95 -8.33 -12.78 11.25
N GLU A 96 -9.49 -13.42 11.37
CA GLU A 96 -9.72 -14.76 10.84
C GLU A 96 -9.54 -14.82 9.32
N ASN A 97 -9.97 -13.77 8.60
CA ASN A 97 -9.72 -13.60 7.17
C ASN A 97 -8.22 -13.49 6.86
N ILE A 98 -7.49 -12.65 7.58
CA ILE A 98 -6.04 -12.50 7.41
C ILE A 98 -5.33 -13.84 7.66
N VAL A 99 -5.67 -14.56 8.72
CA VAL A 99 -5.13 -15.90 9.02
C VAL A 99 -5.42 -16.88 7.89
N ARG A 100 -6.66 -16.92 7.41
CA ARG A 100 -7.07 -17.81 6.30
C ARG A 100 -6.28 -17.52 5.02
N HIS A 101 -6.13 -16.25 4.64
CA HIS A 101 -5.37 -15.86 3.45
C HIS A 101 -3.87 -16.11 3.61
N THR A 102 -3.32 -15.85 4.79
CA THR A 102 -1.91 -16.14 5.12
C THR A 102 -1.61 -17.63 5.01
N ARG A 103 -2.49 -18.47 5.56
CA ARG A 103 -2.39 -19.93 5.43
C ARG A 103 -2.41 -20.36 3.98
N GLN A 104 -3.34 -19.81 3.18
CA GLN A 104 -3.45 -20.13 1.75
C GLN A 104 -2.13 -19.87 1.01
N ILE A 105 -1.54 -18.68 1.17
CA ILE A 105 -0.28 -18.35 0.48
C ILE A 105 0.93 -19.09 1.05
N ASN A 106 0.84 -19.63 2.27
CA ASN A 106 1.90 -20.44 2.89
C ASN A 106 1.85 -21.93 2.51
N LEU A 107 0.75 -22.43 1.91
CA LEU A 107 0.60 -23.86 1.60
C LEU A 107 1.71 -24.45 0.71
N THR A 108 2.29 -23.62 -0.16
CA THR A 108 3.28 -24.06 -1.17
C THR A 108 4.64 -23.39 -1.02
N ARG A 109 4.82 -22.55 0.01
CA ARG A 109 6.09 -21.84 0.23
C ARG A 109 7.05 -22.70 1.03
N GLU A 110 8.32 -22.69 0.62
CA GLU A 110 9.40 -23.33 1.37
C GLU A 110 9.61 -22.68 2.74
N LYS A 111 9.50 -21.35 2.80
CA LYS A 111 9.57 -20.56 4.02
C LYS A 111 8.20 -19.93 4.29
N PRO A 112 7.50 -20.36 5.35
CA PRO A 112 6.25 -19.74 5.76
C PRO A 112 6.44 -18.25 6.04
N ILE A 113 5.49 -17.45 5.60
CA ILE A 113 5.42 -16.04 5.86
C ILE A 113 4.99 -15.84 7.31
N VAL A 114 5.79 -15.06 8.03
CA VAL A 114 5.46 -14.50 9.34
C VAL A 114 5.40 -12.99 9.16
N TRP A 115 4.24 -12.39 9.45
CA TRP A 115 4.04 -10.97 9.23
C TRP A 115 4.73 -10.14 10.29
N LYS A 116 5.35 -9.05 9.85
CA LYS A 116 5.70 -7.92 10.71
C LYS A 116 4.44 -7.13 11.05
N TYR A 117 4.43 -6.44 12.18
CA TYR A 117 3.27 -5.70 12.67
C TYR A 117 2.70 -4.71 11.62
N PHE A 118 3.57 -4.01 10.87
CA PHE A 118 3.14 -3.04 9.86
C PHE A 118 2.53 -3.71 8.62
N GLN A 119 2.95 -4.94 8.29
CA GLN A 119 2.34 -5.73 7.22
C GLN A 119 0.96 -6.18 7.65
N TRP A 120 0.85 -6.74 8.86
CA TRP A 120 -0.43 -7.15 9.45
C TRP A 120 -1.42 -5.97 9.56
N LEU A 121 -0.98 -4.81 10.06
CA LEU A 121 -1.79 -3.59 10.10
C LEU A 121 -2.23 -3.14 8.70
N THR A 122 -1.36 -3.25 7.70
CA THR A 122 -1.73 -2.92 6.31
C THR A 122 -2.86 -3.82 5.83
N LEU A 123 -2.77 -5.13 6.08
CA LEU A 123 -3.81 -6.10 5.72
C LEU A 123 -5.13 -5.83 6.46
N LEU A 124 -5.05 -5.49 7.75
CA LEU A 124 -6.21 -5.12 8.55
C LEU A 124 -6.92 -3.86 8.01
N PHE A 125 -6.16 -2.84 7.60
CA PHE A 125 -6.74 -1.64 6.99
C PHE A 125 -7.47 -1.97 5.68
N VAL A 126 -6.91 -2.91 4.89
CA VAL A 126 -7.55 -3.38 3.66
C VAL A 126 -8.82 -4.20 3.95
N GLU A 127 -8.83 -5.06 4.98
CA GLU A 127 -10.05 -5.76 5.43
C GLU A 127 -11.18 -4.76 5.72
N ILE A 128 -10.90 -3.78 6.60
CA ILE A 128 -11.87 -2.77 7.00
C ILE A 128 -12.39 -2.02 5.76
N TYR A 129 -11.49 -1.58 4.89
CA TYR A 129 -11.87 -0.83 3.70
C TYR A 129 -12.74 -1.66 2.76
N LEU A 130 -12.36 -2.90 2.46
CA LEU A 130 -13.10 -3.75 1.53
C LEU A 130 -14.47 -4.13 2.09
N ASN A 131 -14.59 -4.31 3.41
CA ASN A 131 -15.89 -4.50 4.06
C ASN A 131 -16.84 -3.33 3.74
N TYR A 132 -16.40 -2.08 3.99
CA TYR A 132 -17.19 -0.89 3.65
C TYR A 132 -17.47 -0.77 2.14
N PHE A 133 -16.45 -0.97 1.30
CA PHE A 133 -16.57 -0.85 -0.15
C PHE A 133 -17.62 -1.80 -0.74
N PHE A 134 -17.65 -3.05 -0.29
CA PHE A 134 -18.57 -4.05 -0.82
C PHE A 134 -19.97 -3.96 -0.22
N GLU A 135 -20.08 -3.77 1.10
CA GLU A 135 -21.37 -3.80 1.79
C GLU A 135 -22.11 -2.46 1.73
N LYS A 136 -21.39 -1.35 1.93
CA LYS A 136 -21.99 -0.03 2.24
C LYS A 136 -21.24 1.15 1.58
N PRO A 137 -21.06 1.15 0.24
CA PRO A 137 -20.23 2.17 -0.44
C PRO A 137 -20.77 3.60 -0.30
N ASN A 138 -22.09 3.80 -0.33
CA ASN A 138 -22.70 5.13 -0.18
C ASN A 138 -22.55 5.68 1.25
N GLU A 139 -22.66 4.80 2.26
CA GLU A 139 -22.47 5.15 3.67
C GLU A 139 -21.00 5.53 3.91
N MET A 140 -20.07 4.73 3.38
CA MET A 140 -18.63 5.02 3.42
C MET A 140 -18.30 6.40 2.85
N VAL A 141 -18.79 6.74 1.65
CA VAL A 141 -18.55 8.07 1.05
C VAL A 141 -19.15 9.19 1.91
N SER A 142 -20.35 8.98 2.47
CA SER A 142 -20.98 9.94 3.37
C SER A 142 -20.14 10.17 4.62
N GLU A 143 -19.69 9.10 5.29
CA GLU A 143 -18.87 9.17 6.50
C GLU A 143 -17.51 9.83 6.24
N ILE A 144 -16.83 9.45 5.16
CA ILE A 144 -15.56 10.07 4.75
C ILE A 144 -15.77 11.56 4.46
N ASN A 145 -16.89 11.96 3.86
CA ASN A 145 -17.18 13.37 3.57
C ASN A 145 -17.49 14.19 4.82
N VAL A 146 -18.20 13.63 5.80
CA VAL A 146 -18.39 14.25 7.12
C VAL A 146 -17.04 14.46 7.80
N PHE A 147 -16.18 13.44 7.75
CA PHE A 147 -14.82 13.52 8.26
C PHE A 147 -13.98 14.57 7.52
N LEU A 148 -14.05 14.59 6.19
CA LEU A 148 -13.30 15.48 5.31
C LEU A 148 -13.62 16.96 5.55
N ASP A 149 -14.90 17.31 5.76
CA ASP A 149 -15.28 18.69 6.07
C ASP A 149 -14.57 19.20 7.34
N GLN A 150 -14.50 18.36 8.36
CA GLN A 150 -13.79 18.69 9.59
C GLN A 150 -12.28 18.70 9.39
N PHE A 151 -11.75 17.73 8.66
CA PHE A 151 -10.34 17.65 8.28
C PHE A 151 -9.90 18.93 7.57
N ASN A 152 -10.65 19.38 6.55
CA ASN A 152 -10.36 20.59 5.78
C ASN A 152 -10.38 21.85 6.66
N ARG A 153 -11.39 21.99 7.54
CA ARG A 153 -11.47 23.12 8.49
C ARG A 153 -10.30 23.11 9.47
N GLY A 154 -9.95 21.94 10.02
CA GLY A 154 -8.91 21.78 11.03
C GLY A 154 -7.48 21.97 10.48
N ASN A 155 -7.25 21.56 9.24
CA ASN A 155 -5.93 21.57 8.58
C ASN A 155 -5.74 22.72 7.58
N ASN A 156 -6.77 23.54 7.34
CA ASN A 156 -6.78 24.59 6.33
C ASN A 156 -6.43 24.06 4.92
N THR A 157 -6.95 22.87 4.62
CA THR A 157 -6.86 22.23 3.29
C THR A 157 -8.14 22.45 2.50
N ASP A 158 -8.07 22.17 1.21
CA ASP A 158 -9.17 22.34 0.26
C ASP A 158 -9.24 21.10 -0.65
N ILE A 159 -9.41 19.94 0.00
CA ILE A 159 -9.58 18.66 -0.69
C ILE A 159 -11.07 18.52 -1.02
N PRO A 160 -11.44 18.30 -2.29
CA PRO A 160 -12.84 18.19 -2.71
C PRO A 160 -13.51 16.95 -2.11
N PRO A 161 -14.85 16.97 -1.93
CA PRO A 161 -15.63 15.83 -1.48
C PRO A 161 -15.34 14.55 -2.27
N TYR A 162 -15.42 13.40 -1.60
CA TYR A 162 -15.41 12.07 -2.21
C TYR A 162 -16.67 11.84 -3.02
N GLU A 163 -16.47 11.32 -4.22
CA GLU A 163 -17.47 10.70 -5.07
C GLU A 163 -17.34 9.16 -4.97
N ILE A 164 -18.36 8.44 -5.44
CA ILE A 164 -18.34 6.96 -5.47
C ILE A 164 -17.20 6.43 -6.33
N SER A 165 -16.79 7.14 -7.37
CA SER A 165 -15.64 6.77 -8.20
C SER A 165 -14.30 6.86 -7.46
N ASP A 166 -14.20 7.70 -6.42
CA ASP A 166 -12.95 7.87 -5.66
C ASP A 166 -12.61 6.67 -4.78
N ILE A 167 -13.61 5.88 -4.36
CA ILE A 167 -13.41 4.68 -3.53
C ILE A 167 -13.04 3.43 -4.33
N ASN A 168 -12.89 3.56 -5.65
CA ASN A 168 -12.46 2.45 -6.50
C ASN A 168 -10.93 2.33 -6.58
N LYS A 169 -10.18 3.10 -5.78
CA LYS A 169 -8.73 3.12 -5.79
C LYS A 169 -8.14 3.11 -4.39
N LEU A 170 -7.23 2.18 -4.14
CA LEU A 170 -6.39 2.10 -2.96
C LEU A 170 -4.92 2.25 -3.34
N SER A 171 -4.20 3.09 -2.59
CA SER A 171 -2.77 3.30 -2.74
C SER A 171 -2.05 2.89 -1.46
N LEU A 172 -1.05 2.03 -1.57
CA LEU A 172 -0.26 1.53 -0.45
C LEU A 172 1.16 2.11 -0.54
N GLN A 173 1.46 3.05 0.35
CA GLN A 173 2.79 3.64 0.45
C GLN A 173 3.64 2.83 1.42
N ASN A 174 4.43 1.87 0.91
CA ASN A 174 5.33 1.07 1.75
C ASN A 174 6.76 1.11 1.23
N ALA A 175 7.73 1.20 2.14
CA ALA A 175 9.16 1.23 1.83
C ALA A 175 9.60 0.06 0.92
N THR A 176 10.64 0.25 0.12
CA THR A 176 11.22 -0.87 -0.65
C THR A 176 11.83 -1.90 0.29
N GLY A 177 11.51 -3.18 0.09
CA GLY A 177 11.91 -4.27 1.00
C GLY A 177 10.90 -4.56 2.13
N SER A 178 9.85 -3.76 2.30
CA SER A 178 8.82 -3.99 3.33
C SER A 178 7.81 -5.11 3.00
N GLY A 179 7.96 -5.82 1.87
CA GLY A 179 7.11 -6.96 1.51
C GLY A 179 5.83 -6.63 0.73
N LYS A 180 5.81 -5.56 -0.08
CA LYS A 180 4.67 -5.15 -0.93
C LYS A 180 4.08 -6.28 -1.79
N THR A 181 4.92 -7.14 -2.36
CA THR A 181 4.47 -8.28 -3.19
C THR A 181 3.59 -9.24 -2.39
N LEU A 182 3.96 -9.55 -1.15
CA LEU A 182 3.18 -10.45 -0.31
C LEU A 182 1.86 -9.80 0.13
N LEU A 183 1.88 -8.49 0.43
CA LEU A 183 0.66 -7.72 0.68
C LEU A 183 -0.27 -7.74 -0.54
N MET A 184 0.27 -7.62 -1.75
CA MET A 184 -0.51 -7.70 -3.00
C MET A 184 -1.24 -9.03 -3.13
N HIS A 185 -0.56 -10.14 -2.84
CA HIS A 185 -1.17 -11.46 -2.91
C HIS A 185 -2.32 -11.63 -1.93
N VAL A 186 -2.15 -11.16 -0.69
CA VAL A 186 -3.24 -11.19 0.30
C VAL A 186 -4.36 -10.24 -0.11
N ASN A 187 -4.07 -9.02 -0.55
CA ASN A 187 -5.08 -8.07 -1.01
C ASN A 187 -5.92 -8.64 -2.17
N PHE A 188 -5.32 -9.41 -3.08
CA PHE A 188 -6.05 -10.15 -4.10
C PHE A 188 -7.03 -11.17 -3.50
N LEU A 189 -6.58 -11.94 -2.51
CA LEU A 189 -7.44 -12.92 -1.84
C LEU A 189 -8.55 -12.25 -1.01
N GLN A 190 -8.25 -11.13 -0.33
CA GLN A 190 -9.22 -10.32 0.41
C GLN A 190 -10.29 -9.76 -0.54
N PHE A 191 -9.88 -9.14 -1.64
CA PHE A 191 -10.80 -8.61 -2.63
C PHE A 191 -11.71 -9.69 -3.20
N ARG A 192 -11.14 -10.85 -3.58
CA ARG A 192 -11.92 -11.98 -4.07
C ARG A 192 -12.90 -12.50 -3.02
N HIS A 193 -12.49 -12.54 -1.75
CA HIS A 193 -13.36 -12.95 -0.65
C HIS A 193 -14.58 -12.03 -0.51
N TYR A 194 -14.39 -10.72 -0.40
CA TYR A 194 -15.50 -9.77 -0.26
C TYR A 194 -16.36 -9.69 -1.51
N ALA A 195 -15.76 -9.76 -2.71
CA ALA A 195 -16.51 -9.87 -3.96
C ALA A 195 -17.43 -11.09 -3.94
N SER A 196 -16.95 -12.22 -3.43
CA SER A 196 -17.74 -13.46 -3.36
C SER A 196 -18.83 -13.46 -2.31
N GLN A 197 -18.50 -13.01 -1.10
CA GLN A 197 -19.48 -12.81 -0.03
C GLN A 197 -20.65 -11.92 -0.47
N ASN A 198 -20.37 -10.91 -1.30
CA ASN A 198 -21.35 -9.95 -1.79
C ASN A 198 -21.92 -10.26 -3.18
N ARG A 199 -21.57 -11.42 -3.78
CA ARG A 199 -22.02 -11.85 -5.11
C ARG A 199 -21.71 -10.84 -6.23
N LYS A 200 -20.56 -10.18 -6.15
CA LYS A 200 -20.08 -9.16 -7.11
C LYS A 200 -18.90 -9.65 -7.95
N GLU A 201 -18.58 -10.94 -7.95
CA GLU A 201 -17.46 -11.48 -8.76
C GLU A 201 -17.67 -11.20 -10.25
N SER A 202 -18.90 -11.35 -10.73
CA SER A 202 -19.26 -11.07 -12.13
C SER A 202 -19.23 -9.58 -12.48
N SER A 203 -19.04 -8.68 -11.51
CA SER A 203 -18.82 -7.26 -11.78
C SER A 203 -17.41 -6.96 -12.30
N PHE A 204 -16.50 -7.92 -12.21
CA PHE A 204 -15.12 -7.78 -12.68
C PHE A 204 -14.82 -8.77 -13.80
N THR A 205 -14.37 -8.23 -14.94
CA THR A 205 -14.09 -9.01 -16.15
C THR A 205 -12.82 -9.85 -15.99
N ARG A 206 -11.78 -9.29 -15.36
CA ARG A 206 -10.47 -9.91 -15.19
C ARG A 206 -9.66 -9.25 -14.07
N THR A 207 -8.62 -9.93 -13.64
CA THR A 207 -7.58 -9.38 -12.76
C THR A 207 -6.31 -9.14 -13.55
N ILE A 208 -5.73 -7.94 -13.46
CA ILE A 208 -4.52 -7.55 -14.19
C ILE A 208 -3.47 -7.04 -13.20
N LEU A 209 -2.24 -7.51 -13.32
CA LEU A 209 -1.07 -6.89 -12.69
C LEU A 209 -0.24 -6.14 -13.73
N LEU A 210 -0.10 -4.83 -13.55
CA LEU A 210 0.83 -4.00 -14.29
C LEU A 210 2.18 -3.92 -13.58
N THR A 211 3.22 -4.30 -14.29
CA THR A 211 4.61 -4.19 -13.85
C THR A 211 5.37 -3.18 -14.71
N PRO A 212 6.46 -2.58 -14.19
CA PRO A 212 7.20 -1.55 -14.91
C PRO A 212 8.19 -2.10 -15.96
N ASN A 213 8.58 -3.37 -15.89
CA ASN A 213 9.48 -4.02 -16.85
C ASN A 213 9.34 -5.56 -16.84
N GLU A 214 9.95 -6.23 -17.82
CA GLU A 214 9.90 -7.68 -17.98
C GLU A 214 10.55 -8.48 -16.84
N ASP A 215 11.59 -7.96 -16.20
CA ASP A 215 12.27 -8.67 -15.12
C ASP A 215 11.38 -8.76 -13.88
N LEU A 216 10.73 -7.66 -13.53
CA LEU A 216 9.71 -7.63 -12.47
C LEU A 216 8.49 -8.47 -12.86
N THR A 217 8.10 -8.50 -14.13
CA THR A 217 7.07 -9.42 -14.62
C THR A 217 7.40 -10.89 -14.26
N LYS A 218 8.62 -11.33 -14.57
CA LYS A 218 9.07 -12.71 -14.27
C LYS A 218 9.13 -12.96 -12.76
N GLN A 219 9.58 -11.97 -11.98
CA GLN A 219 9.64 -12.08 -10.53
C GLN A 219 8.24 -12.27 -9.92
N HIS A 220 7.25 -11.47 -10.35
CA HIS A 220 5.87 -11.61 -9.88
C HIS A 220 5.26 -12.96 -10.23
N LEU A 221 5.48 -13.47 -11.46
CA LEU A 221 5.02 -14.80 -11.84
C LEU A 221 5.60 -15.92 -10.96
N HIS A 222 6.87 -15.80 -10.57
CA HIS A 222 7.49 -16.75 -9.66
C HIS A 222 6.90 -16.66 -8.23
N GLU A 223 6.69 -15.44 -7.73
CA GLU A 223 6.09 -15.22 -6.41
C GLU A 223 4.62 -15.66 -6.34
N PHE A 224 3.82 -15.46 -7.40
CA PHE A 224 2.44 -15.94 -7.46
C PHE A 224 2.39 -17.48 -7.40
N ARG A 225 3.26 -18.16 -8.15
CA ARG A 225 3.39 -19.63 -8.09
C ARG A 225 3.74 -20.10 -6.69
N SER A 226 4.69 -19.44 -6.04
CA SER A 226 5.08 -19.73 -4.65
C SER A 226 3.93 -19.50 -3.66
N SER A 227 2.96 -18.66 -4.02
CA SER A 227 1.78 -18.35 -3.19
C SER A 227 0.54 -19.15 -3.59
N GLY A 228 0.66 -20.10 -4.52
CA GLY A 228 -0.47 -20.90 -5.03
C GLY A 228 -1.54 -20.08 -5.76
N ILE A 229 -1.18 -18.92 -6.31
CA ILE A 229 -2.09 -18.06 -7.08
C ILE A 229 -1.86 -18.29 -8.57
N SER A 230 -2.95 -18.52 -9.32
CA SER A 230 -2.90 -18.71 -10.78
C SER A 230 -2.61 -17.38 -11.45
N ALA A 231 -1.48 -17.29 -12.15
CA ALA A 231 -1.05 -16.10 -12.87
C ALA A 231 -0.21 -16.47 -14.10
N ASP A 232 -0.48 -15.82 -15.23
CA ASP A 232 0.25 -16.01 -16.48
C ASP A 232 0.60 -14.66 -17.12
N LEU A 233 1.56 -14.69 -18.05
CA LEU A 233 1.78 -13.55 -18.95
C LEU A 233 0.53 -13.33 -19.80
N TYR A 234 0.08 -12.08 -19.89
CA TYR A 234 -0.96 -11.74 -20.84
C TYR A 234 -0.47 -11.98 -22.28
N LEU A 235 -1.24 -12.77 -23.04
CA LEU A 235 -0.95 -13.07 -24.44
C LEU A 235 -2.16 -12.67 -25.32
N PRO A 236 -2.00 -11.68 -26.21
CA PRO A 236 -3.05 -11.34 -27.16
C PRO A 236 -3.26 -12.54 -28.11
N ASN A 237 -4.49 -13.07 -28.16
CA ASN A 237 -4.94 -14.21 -28.98
C ASN A 237 -4.75 -15.63 -28.40
N ARG A 238 -4.79 -15.84 -27.08
CA ARG A 238 -5.24 -17.15 -26.55
C ARG A 238 -6.74 -17.32 -26.83
N GLY A 239 -7.07 -17.61 -28.09
CA GLY A 239 -8.43 -17.86 -28.57
C GLY A 239 -9.03 -19.16 -28.02
N GLY A 240 -9.38 -19.18 -26.74
CA GLY A 240 -10.17 -20.21 -26.12
C GLY A 240 -11.33 -19.61 -25.34
N THR A 241 -12.46 -20.29 -25.30
CA THR A 241 -13.67 -20.02 -24.49
C THR A 241 -13.44 -19.91 -22.97
N PHE A 242 -12.18 -19.97 -22.54
CA PHE A 242 -11.68 -19.92 -21.16
C PHE A 242 -11.12 -18.55 -20.75
N ASP A 243 -10.74 -17.67 -21.70
CA ASP A 243 -9.95 -16.44 -21.44
C ASP A 243 -10.72 -15.29 -20.75
N VAL A 244 -12.05 -15.39 -20.66
CA VAL A 244 -12.92 -14.41 -19.99
C VAL A 244 -13.61 -15.02 -18.75
N LYS A 245 -13.49 -16.35 -18.55
CA LYS A 245 -14.26 -17.07 -17.52
C LYS A 245 -13.55 -17.19 -16.17
N ASP A 246 -12.27 -16.89 -16.10
CA ASP A 246 -11.56 -16.98 -14.82
C ASP A 246 -11.78 -15.75 -13.94
N GLY A 247 -12.23 -14.59 -14.46
CA GLY A 247 -12.65 -13.44 -13.66
C GLY A 247 -11.65 -13.04 -12.57
N LEU A 248 -12.00 -13.28 -11.30
CA LEU A 248 -11.15 -13.04 -10.13
C LEU A 248 -10.32 -14.27 -9.68
N ASN A 249 -10.26 -15.35 -10.46
CA ASN A 249 -9.54 -16.59 -10.14
C ASN A 249 -8.15 -16.68 -10.78
N HIS A 250 -7.84 -15.81 -11.72
CA HIS A 250 -6.57 -15.75 -12.44
C HIS A 250 -6.06 -14.30 -12.53
N VAL A 251 -4.74 -14.11 -12.53
CA VAL A 251 -4.08 -12.82 -12.67
C VAL A 251 -3.30 -12.74 -14.00
N ASP A 252 -3.75 -11.87 -14.90
CA ASP A 252 -3.04 -11.52 -16.12
C ASP A 252 -1.87 -10.56 -15.79
N VAL A 253 -0.63 -10.98 -15.97
CA VAL A 253 0.54 -10.11 -15.72
C VAL A 253 1.00 -9.47 -17.02
N LEU A 254 1.10 -8.13 -17.02
CA LEU A 254 1.47 -7.34 -18.19
C LEU A 254 2.46 -6.23 -17.81
N GLU A 255 3.44 -6.00 -18.69
CA GLU A 255 4.29 -4.82 -18.61
C GLU A 255 3.57 -3.60 -19.17
N ILE A 256 3.58 -2.48 -18.44
CA ILE A 256 2.89 -1.25 -18.81
C ILE A 256 3.35 -0.62 -20.14
N THR A 257 4.60 -0.83 -20.56
CA THR A 257 5.11 -0.32 -21.85
C THR A 257 4.50 -1.06 -23.04
N LYS A 258 3.97 -2.27 -22.82
CA LYS A 258 3.25 -3.08 -23.80
C LYS A 258 1.79 -2.66 -23.94
N LEU A 259 1.32 -1.64 -23.21
CA LEU A 259 0.02 -1.02 -23.43
C LEU A 259 0.11 0.15 -24.40
N GLY A 260 -0.86 0.28 -25.28
CA GLY A 260 -0.96 1.38 -26.23
C GLY A 260 -2.40 1.70 -26.59
N GLU A 261 -2.58 2.77 -27.38
CA GLU A 261 -3.92 3.15 -27.87
C GLU A 261 -4.43 2.17 -28.93
N GLU A 262 -3.53 1.65 -29.76
CA GLU A 262 -3.83 0.75 -30.86
C GLU A 262 -3.05 -0.56 -30.72
N GLN A 263 -3.62 -1.63 -31.27
CA GLN A 263 -2.98 -2.94 -31.32
C GLN A 263 -1.81 -2.91 -32.30
N LYS A 264 -0.62 -3.33 -31.84
CA LYS A 264 0.60 -3.48 -32.65
C LYS A 264 1.26 -4.83 -32.33
N GLU A 265 2.39 -5.11 -32.97
CA GLU A 265 3.13 -6.37 -32.82
C GLU A 265 3.55 -6.66 -31.36
N LYS A 266 4.01 -5.63 -30.63
CA LYS A 266 4.46 -5.72 -29.22
C LYS A 266 3.58 -4.94 -28.25
N THR A 267 2.46 -4.39 -28.72
CA THR A 267 1.63 -3.47 -27.96
C THR A 267 0.17 -3.90 -28.05
N VAL A 268 -0.49 -3.97 -26.89
CA VAL A 268 -1.89 -4.33 -26.76
C VAL A 268 -2.72 -3.08 -26.56
N ALA A 269 -3.83 -2.96 -27.29
CA ALA A 269 -4.74 -1.84 -27.15
C ALA A 269 -5.41 -1.88 -25.76
N THR A 270 -5.32 -0.79 -24.99
CA THR A 270 -5.93 -0.70 -23.65
C THR A 270 -7.43 -1.02 -23.66
N ARG A 271 -8.13 -0.62 -24.72
CA ARG A 271 -9.58 -0.85 -24.88
C ARG A 271 -9.96 -2.33 -24.97
N SER A 272 -9.03 -3.21 -25.36
CA SER A 272 -9.30 -4.66 -25.48
C SER A 272 -9.55 -5.35 -24.13
N PHE A 273 -9.10 -4.73 -23.03
CA PHE A 273 -9.26 -5.27 -21.69
C PHE A 273 -10.61 -4.93 -21.04
N GLY A 274 -11.39 -4.00 -21.62
CA GLY A 274 -12.56 -3.41 -20.95
C GLY A 274 -12.19 -2.48 -19.80
N ASP A 275 -13.19 -1.97 -19.09
CA ASP A 275 -13.05 -0.95 -18.05
C ASP A 275 -13.46 -1.41 -16.63
N GLN A 276 -13.93 -2.66 -16.51
CA GLN A 276 -14.41 -3.30 -15.27
C GLN A 276 -13.40 -4.34 -14.76
N ASN A 277 -12.15 -3.94 -14.57
CA ASN A 277 -11.08 -4.86 -14.17
C ASN A 277 -10.72 -4.69 -12.70
N LEU A 278 -10.11 -5.72 -12.10
CA LEU A 278 -9.34 -5.56 -10.86
C LEU A 278 -7.88 -5.34 -11.26
N LEU A 279 -7.34 -4.16 -10.97
CA LEU A 279 -6.00 -3.76 -11.40
C LEU A 279 -5.05 -3.65 -10.21
N PHE A 280 -3.92 -4.33 -10.30
CA PHE A 280 -2.78 -4.14 -9.43
C PHE A 280 -1.70 -3.39 -10.21
N VAL A 281 -1.11 -2.36 -9.61
CA VAL A 281 -0.03 -1.58 -10.22
C VAL A 281 1.18 -1.61 -9.30
N ASP A 282 2.23 -2.27 -9.75
CA ASP A 282 3.52 -2.23 -9.09
C ASP A 282 4.31 -0.98 -9.50
N GLU A 283 5.03 -0.41 -8.55
CA GLU A 283 5.71 0.87 -8.66
C GLU A 283 4.81 1.98 -9.22
N GLY A 284 3.64 2.17 -8.63
CA GLY A 284 2.60 3.12 -9.06
C GLY A 284 3.08 4.57 -9.24
N HIS A 285 4.19 4.96 -8.60
CA HIS A 285 4.82 6.27 -8.82
C HIS A 285 5.46 6.44 -10.20
N ARG A 286 5.81 5.34 -10.89
CA ARG A 286 6.39 5.37 -12.23
C ARG A 286 5.38 5.95 -13.21
N GLY A 287 5.85 6.79 -14.13
CA GLY A 287 4.99 7.57 -15.02
C GLY A 287 4.38 8.82 -14.36
N MET A 288 4.82 9.21 -13.15
CA MET A 288 4.40 10.51 -12.55
C MET A 288 5.38 11.66 -12.82
N SER A 289 6.49 11.43 -13.52
CA SER A 289 7.47 12.46 -13.90
C SER A 289 7.97 12.22 -15.34
N GLY A 290 8.06 13.27 -16.15
CA GLY A 290 8.59 13.21 -17.52
C GLY A 290 7.52 13.29 -18.63
N LYS A 291 7.95 13.16 -19.90
CA LYS A 291 7.10 13.39 -21.09
C LYS A 291 5.95 12.39 -21.26
N GLU A 292 6.06 11.20 -20.67
CA GLU A 292 5.05 10.12 -20.79
C GLU A 292 3.99 10.13 -19.67
N GLN A 293 4.03 11.14 -18.78
CA GLN A 293 3.25 11.18 -17.55
C GLN A 293 1.73 11.07 -17.77
N GLY A 294 1.22 11.69 -18.83
CA GLY A 294 -0.22 11.67 -19.14
C GLY A 294 -0.69 10.33 -19.68
N ALA A 295 0.12 9.67 -20.52
CA ALA A 295 -0.26 8.42 -21.18
C ALA A 295 -0.38 7.27 -20.17
N TRP A 296 0.51 7.19 -19.19
CA TRP A 296 0.46 6.15 -18.15
C TRP A 296 -0.78 6.27 -17.27
N PHE A 297 -1.08 7.50 -16.80
CA PHE A 297 -2.24 7.73 -15.94
C PHE A 297 -3.56 7.49 -16.70
N SER A 298 -3.63 7.95 -17.95
CA SER A 298 -4.79 7.69 -18.82
C SER A 298 -5.00 6.19 -19.02
N ARG A 299 -3.94 5.44 -19.36
CA ARG A 299 -4.04 3.98 -19.58
C ARG A 299 -4.54 3.24 -18.34
N ARG A 300 -4.06 3.61 -17.15
CA ARG A 300 -4.55 3.01 -15.89
C ARG A 300 -6.01 3.33 -15.64
N ALA A 301 -6.41 4.58 -15.85
CA ALA A 301 -7.80 5.00 -15.71
C ALA A 301 -8.71 4.29 -16.73
N ASP A 302 -8.27 4.14 -17.98
CA ASP A 302 -9.02 3.47 -19.05
C ASP A 302 -9.23 1.98 -18.76
N LEU A 303 -8.25 1.30 -18.15
CA LEU A 303 -8.36 -0.11 -17.75
C LEU A 303 -9.36 -0.37 -16.62
N CYS A 304 -9.68 0.65 -15.82
CA CYS A 304 -10.35 0.45 -14.52
C CYS A 304 -11.36 1.53 -14.15
N SER A 305 -11.89 2.28 -15.11
CA SER A 305 -12.84 3.37 -14.81
C SER A 305 -14.11 2.91 -14.08
N LYS A 306 -14.50 1.65 -14.24
CA LYS A 306 -15.63 1.00 -13.52
C LYS A 306 -15.18 -0.20 -12.68
N GLY A 307 -13.86 -0.39 -12.56
CA GLY A 307 -13.23 -1.49 -11.86
C GLY A 307 -12.76 -1.09 -10.47
N PHE A 308 -11.70 -1.75 -10.00
CA PHE A 308 -11.04 -1.42 -8.74
C PHE A 308 -9.52 -1.47 -8.92
N THR A 309 -8.79 -0.52 -8.33
CA THR A 309 -7.32 -0.42 -8.48
C THR A 309 -6.61 -0.47 -7.13
N PHE A 310 -5.61 -1.32 -7.01
CA PHE A 310 -4.56 -1.27 -5.99
C PHE A 310 -3.26 -0.74 -6.60
N GLU A 311 -2.70 0.33 -6.05
CA GLU A 311 -1.37 0.83 -6.42
C GLU A 311 -0.37 0.68 -5.28
N TYR A 312 0.82 0.17 -5.59
CA TYR A 312 1.89 -0.06 -4.63
C TYR A 312 3.09 0.81 -4.97
N SER A 313 3.62 1.54 -4.00
CA SER A 313 4.79 2.38 -4.24
C SER A 313 5.53 2.69 -2.95
N ALA A 314 6.85 2.90 -3.04
CA ALA A 314 7.62 3.45 -1.93
C ALA A 314 7.65 4.99 -1.92
N THR A 315 7.27 5.65 -3.02
CA THR A 315 7.65 7.05 -3.27
C THR A 315 6.52 7.94 -3.81
N PHE A 316 5.27 7.76 -3.36
CA PHE A 316 4.19 8.65 -3.79
C PHE A 316 4.43 10.10 -3.40
N GLU A 317 4.99 10.37 -2.21
CA GLU A 317 5.31 11.74 -1.79
C GLU A 317 6.25 12.45 -2.80
N GLN A 318 7.34 11.79 -3.19
CA GLN A 318 8.30 12.33 -4.16
C GLN A 318 7.63 12.51 -5.52
N ALA A 319 6.80 11.55 -5.93
CA ALA A 319 6.10 11.58 -7.20
C ALA A 319 5.08 12.72 -7.27
N VAL A 320 4.32 12.96 -6.20
CA VAL A 320 3.37 14.06 -6.09
C VAL A 320 4.10 15.39 -6.16
N LYS A 321 5.19 15.55 -5.41
CA LYS A 321 6.04 16.76 -5.45
C LYS A 321 6.60 17.03 -6.85
N ALA A 322 7.07 15.99 -7.55
CA ALA A 322 7.59 16.10 -8.91
C ALA A 322 6.50 16.41 -9.95
N SER A 323 5.27 15.91 -9.73
CA SER A 323 4.19 16.05 -10.73
C SER A 323 3.67 17.46 -10.88
N THR A 324 3.82 18.33 -9.87
CA THR A 324 3.31 19.72 -9.75
C THR A 324 1.80 19.92 -10.00
N ARG A 325 1.05 18.88 -10.37
CA ARG A 325 -0.41 18.91 -10.58
C ARG A 325 -1.17 18.64 -9.29
N ARG A 326 -2.00 19.61 -8.87
CA ARG A 326 -2.88 19.49 -7.70
C ARG A 326 -3.82 18.27 -7.77
N SER A 327 -4.27 17.89 -8.96
CA SER A 327 -5.14 16.72 -9.14
C SER A 327 -4.50 15.41 -8.66
N ASN A 328 -3.19 15.24 -8.88
CA ASN A 328 -2.47 14.04 -8.43
C ASN A 328 -2.32 14.04 -6.92
N GLU A 329 -1.97 15.18 -6.32
CA GLU A 329 -1.91 15.34 -4.86
C GLU A 329 -3.24 14.99 -4.21
N VAL A 330 -4.34 15.55 -4.73
CA VAL A 330 -5.70 15.26 -4.25
C VAL A 330 -6.06 13.78 -4.43
N GLY A 331 -5.77 13.18 -5.60
CA GLY A 331 -6.08 11.78 -5.85
C GLY A 331 -5.37 10.82 -4.89
N TYR A 332 -4.09 11.07 -4.57
CA TYR A 332 -3.38 10.25 -3.59
C TYR A 332 -3.75 10.58 -2.14
N ALA A 333 -4.03 11.85 -1.82
CA ALA A 333 -4.60 12.22 -0.52
C ALA A 333 -5.92 11.46 -0.24
N LYS A 334 -6.69 11.16 -1.29
CA LYS A 334 -7.96 10.43 -1.19
C LYS A 334 -7.84 8.90 -1.25
N SER A 335 -6.73 8.35 -1.74
CA SER A 335 -6.59 6.90 -1.97
C SER A 335 -5.50 6.22 -1.14
N VAL A 336 -4.55 6.96 -0.55
CA VAL A 336 -3.52 6.35 0.29
C VAL A 336 -4.16 5.83 1.58
N ILE A 337 -4.16 4.50 1.71
CA ILE A 337 -4.78 3.79 2.83
C ILE A 337 -3.79 3.60 3.97
N PHE A 338 -2.52 3.39 3.66
CA PHE A 338 -1.47 3.12 4.63
C PHE A 338 -0.16 3.79 4.20
N ASP A 339 0.49 4.50 5.13
CA ASP A 339 1.78 5.14 4.94
C ASP A 339 2.83 4.54 5.87
N TYR A 340 3.60 3.59 5.33
CA TYR A 340 4.80 3.03 5.91
C TYR A 340 6.02 3.38 5.03
N SER A 341 6.24 4.68 4.83
CA SER A 341 7.37 5.23 4.09
C SER A 341 8.74 4.78 4.66
N TYR A 342 9.82 5.04 3.89
CA TYR A 342 11.19 4.71 4.30
C TYR A 342 11.58 5.28 5.67
N ARG A 343 10.97 6.41 6.05
CA ARG A 343 11.17 7.00 7.37
C ARG A 343 10.79 6.02 8.49
N TRP A 344 9.57 5.46 8.45
CA TRP A 344 9.13 4.49 9.45
C TRP A 344 9.95 3.21 9.40
N PHE A 345 10.21 2.72 8.19
CA PHE A 345 11.03 1.53 7.98
C PHE A 345 12.45 1.67 8.57
N HIS A 346 13.04 2.85 8.46
CA HIS A 346 14.34 3.16 9.07
C HIS A 346 14.25 3.37 10.59
N GLU A 347 13.25 4.13 11.07
CA GLU A 347 13.01 4.34 12.51
C GLU A 347 12.80 3.01 13.27
N ASP A 348 12.12 2.05 12.66
CA ASP A 348 11.89 0.72 13.26
C ASP A 348 13.08 -0.25 13.06
N GLY A 349 14.21 0.22 12.51
CA GLY A 349 15.45 -0.55 12.41
C GLY A 349 15.57 -1.48 11.19
N PHE A 350 14.62 -1.43 10.24
CA PHE A 350 14.70 -2.23 9.00
C PHE A 350 15.45 -1.53 7.86
N GLY A 351 15.58 -0.19 7.94
CA GLY A 351 16.28 0.61 6.95
C GLY A 351 17.79 0.41 6.96
N LYS A 352 18.44 0.79 5.85
CA LYS A 352 19.91 0.77 5.77
C LYS A 352 20.47 2.11 6.23
N ASP A 353 21.47 2.05 7.10
CA ASP A 353 22.33 3.20 7.36
C ASP A 353 23.30 3.39 6.19
N TYR A 354 23.01 4.36 5.34
CA TYR A 354 23.92 4.74 4.28
C TYR A 354 24.89 5.81 4.78
N LEU A 355 26.17 5.64 4.46
CA LEU A 355 27.19 6.66 4.65
C LEU A 355 27.59 7.15 3.26
N ILE A 356 27.14 8.34 2.88
CA ILE A 356 27.62 9.01 1.66
C ILE A 356 28.87 9.79 2.04
N LEU A 357 30.02 9.32 1.55
CA LEU A 357 31.29 10.01 1.72
C LEU A 357 31.54 10.86 0.47
N ASN A 358 31.36 12.17 0.61
CA ASN A 358 31.69 13.12 -0.46
C ASN A 358 33.19 13.36 -0.46
N LEU A 359 33.91 12.74 -1.39
CA LEU A 359 35.35 12.93 -1.55
C LEU A 359 35.64 14.21 -2.36
N PRO A 360 36.43 15.16 -1.84
CA PRO A 360 36.96 16.27 -2.62
C PRO A 360 37.83 15.79 -3.80
N GLU A 361 37.78 16.48 -4.94
CA GLU A 361 38.57 16.13 -6.15
C GLU A 361 40.08 16.09 -5.87
N ALA A 362 40.58 16.88 -4.92
CA ALA A 362 42.00 16.93 -4.53
C ALA A 362 42.51 15.66 -3.82
N LEU A 363 41.65 14.66 -3.56
CA LEU A 363 41.98 13.44 -2.82
C LEU A 363 42.04 12.19 -3.71
N GLU A 364 42.21 12.32 -5.03
CA GLU A 364 42.37 11.16 -5.94
C GLU A 364 43.49 10.20 -5.49
N GLU A 365 44.58 10.70 -4.92
CA GLU A 365 45.68 9.87 -4.37
C GLU A 365 45.24 9.01 -3.17
N SER A 366 44.20 9.40 -2.45
CA SER A 366 43.65 8.66 -1.30
C SER A 366 42.50 7.72 -1.66
N ARG A 367 42.14 7.61 -2.95
CA ARG A 367 41.04 6.75 -3.42
C ARG A 367 41.25 5.27 -3.08
N ASN A 368 42.49 4.79 -3.10
CA ASN A 368 42.80 3.40 -2.74
C ASN A 368 42.61 3.13 -1.24
N VAL A 369 43.00 4.08 -0.39
CA VAL A 369 42.76 3.99 1.07
C VAL A 369 41.27 3.98 1.37
N TYR A 370 40.51 4.82 0.66
CA TYR A 370 39.07 4.88 0.76
C TYR A 370 38.39 3.55 0.37
N LEU A 371 38.71 3.02 -0.81
CA LEU A 371 38.17 1.73 -1.27
C LEU A 371 38.55 0.60 -0.31
N THR A 372 39.77 0.62 0.23
CA THR A 372 40.21 -0.34 1.25
C THR A 372 39.36 -0.22 2.52
N GLY A 373 39.06 0.99 2.98
CA GLY A 373 38.15 1.23 4.10
C GLY A 373 36.73 0.70 3.85
N CYS A 374 36.18 0.92 2.65
CA CYS A 374 34.89 0.36 2.26
C CYS A 374 34.89 -1.17 2.23
N LEU A 375 35.96 -1.80 1.72
CA LEU A 375 36.11 -3.26 1.70
C LEU A 375 36.23 -3.85 3.10
N LEU A 376 37.00 -3.21 3.98
CA LEU A 376 37.11 -3.62 5.39
C LEU A 376 35.76 -3.53 6.10
N ARG A 377 35.00 -2.45 5.86
CA ARG A 377 33.65 -2.30 6.40
C ARG A 377 32.70 -3.36 5.86
N LEU A 378 32.76 -3.67 4.57
CA LEU A 378 31.96 -4.75 3.97
C LEU A 378 32.31 -6.10 4.62
N TYR A 379 33.59 -6.41 4.78
CA TYR A 379 34.04 -7.62 5.47
C TYR A 379 33.51 -7.70 6.91
N GLN A 380 33.59 -6.58 7.65
CA GLN A 380 33.05 -6.51 9.01
C GLN A 380 31.53 -6.76 9.03
N HIS A 381 30.77 -6.14 8.12
CA HIS A 381 29.33 -6.38 8.02
C HIS A 381 29.01 -7.85 7.69
N MET A 382 29.76 -8.46 6.77
CA MET A 382 29.58 -9.88 6.43
C MET A 382 29.90 -10.80 7.62
N ARG A 383 30.95 -10.50 8.38
CA ARG A 383 31.31 -11.24 9.61
C ARG A 383 30.24 -11.13 10.68
N LEU A 384 29.77 -9.92 10.98
CA LEU A 384 28.69 -9.71 11.94
C LEU A 384 27.40 -10.43 11.52
N TYR A 385 27.06 -10.39 10.22
CA TYR A 385 25.91 -11.11 9.70
C TYR A 385 26.04 -12.63 9.89
N GLN A 386 27.23 -13.20 9.66
CA GLN A 386 27.48 -14.62 9.87
C GLN A 386 27.46 -15.01 11.36
N GLU A 387 28.07 -14.20 12.22
CA GLU A 387 28.13 -14.42 13.67
C GLU A 387 26.73 -14.36 14.30
N ASN A 388 25.88 -13.43 13.85
CA ASN A 388 24.53 -13.23 14.38
C ASN A 388 23.44 -13.90 13.55
N PHE A 389 23.80 -14.76 12.58
CA PHE A 389 22.84 -15.31 11.61
C PHE A 389 21.66 -16.04 12.28
N ASN A 390 21.93 -16.73 13.40
CA ASN A 390 20.91 -17.47 14.15
C ASN A 390 20.00 -16.57 15.01
N GLU A 391 20.41 -15.34 15.32
CA GLU A 391 19.59 -14.36 16.05
C GLU A 391 18.72 -13.53 15.10
N ILE A 392 19.02 -13.56 13.80
CA ILE A 392 18.34 -12.79 12.73
C ILE A 392 17.27 -13.64 12.00
N GLN A 393 17.28 -14.97 12.16
CA GLN A 393 16.20 -15.85 11.71
C GLN A 393 15.04 -15.82 12.70
#